data_AF-A0A1H5K401-F1
#
_entry.id   AF-A0A1H5K401-F1
#
_cell.length_a   1.000
_cell.length_b   1.000
_cell.length_c   1.000
_cell.angle_alpha   90.00
_cell.angle_beta   90.00
_cell.angle_gamma   90.00
#
_symmetry.space_group_name_H-M   'P 1'
#
loop_
_entity.id
_entity.type
_entity.pdbx_description
1 polymer ?
#
loop_
_entity_poly.entity_id
_entity_poly.type
_entity_poly.pdbx_seq_one_letter_code
_entity_poly.pdbx_strand_id
1 'polypeptide(L)'
;MRRSTDWTRRWGRAALICVAAVVLLPVVRFTAAAPRVDMLVAMSVALVCGLGWVGATRRAPVLEPGPPTSGLDEELPSIPSALPRPFPVPLGPAFALVLAATAIASAFLVGLRPDGTQGEVLDAIQRAQPQVSTGTVVQVGDREHTGVGKGKRGAYYFADLRVELADGTVLAVDRGIVGSSPQEGMYVRVLHAPGRPGLGGWVDDGVDLSSYLSPWYVPLEGGTLVPFAVLLLVACWATVCIVNPGQVSQYGPRRLLAEDAAAGEVNAGYVDRLTAVHKAHTTVGGRAGSTKVVDRVWLSAEVDDVSAIELCVDRADVLALSTEFGETTGWLVWARRWSMVNGEGPVPAVFVAPDGQSFTCSVPRSDIRRLAGAAQEATTPGTAARPWKGICRTSPGTRLTVVGLYAMIGASLLPALTGNAGHLTGYLPLALTSVAAVLTTVLVARAWHRTLPLPGWERRTSRDRRIPV
;
A
#
# COMPACT_ATOMS: atom_id res chain seq x y z
N MET A 1 -1.01 -0.81 24.55
CA MET A 1 -0.91 -0.42 23.11
C MET A 1 0.06 0.75 22.98
N ARG A 2 0.51 1.18 21.80
CA ARG A 2 1.37 2.38 21.66
C ARG A 2 0.71 3.44 20.79
N ARG A 3 0.85 4.72 21.16
CA ARG A 3 0.26 5.85 20.43
C ARG A 3 1.02 6.12 19.14
N SER A 4 0.33 6.52 18.07
CA SER A 4 0.99 7.02 16.87
C SER A 4 1.54 8.43 17.15
N THR A 5 2.84 8.65 16.94
CA THR A 5 3.47 9.98 17.04
C THR A 5 3.75 10.56 15.66
N ASP A 6 3.97 11.87 15.56
CA ASP A 6 4.31 12.51 14.29
C ASP A 6 5.61 11.94 13.71
N TRP A 7 6.56 11.57 14.57
CA TRP A 7 7.77 10.85 14.18
C TRP A 7 7.46 9.49 13.55
N THR A 8 6.60 8.67 14.17
CA THR A 8 6.21 7.38 13.56
C THR A 8 5.54 7.56 12.20
N ARG A 9 4.80 8.64 11.99
CA ARG A 9 4.14 8.95 10.71
C ARG A 9 5.13 9.44 9.65
N ARG A 10 6.03 10.37 10.02
CA ARG A 10 7.05 10.91 9.10
C ARG A 10 7.99 9.82 8.61
N TRP A 11 8.52 9.00 9.51
CA TRP A 11 9.38 7.87 9.15
C TRP A 11 8.64 6.81 8.34
N GLY A 12 7.39 6.50 8.70
CA GLY A 12 6.55 5.59 7.92
C GLY A 12 6.28 6.09 6.50
N ARG A 13 5.97 7.38 6.33
CA ARG A 13 5.79 8.01 5.01
C ARG A 13 7.07 8.02 4.20
N ALA A 14 8.19 8.40 4.81
CA ALA A 14 9.49 8.41 4.15
C ALA A 14 9.87 7.00 3.68
N ALA A 15 9.67 5.98 4.52
CA ALA A 15 9.89 4.58 4.14
C ALA A 15 9.03 4.17 2.95
N LEU A 16 7.73 4.50 2.96
CA LEU A 16 6.83 4.20 1.83
C LEU A 16 7.24 4.90 0.54
N ILE A 17 7.62 6.18 0.60
CA ILE A 17 8.09 6.94 -0.57
C ILE A 17 9.37 6.31 -1.13
N CYS A 18 10.31 5.94 -0.27
CA CYS A 18 11.57 5.33 -0.71
C CYS A 18 11.34 3.94 -1.32
N VAL A 19 10.46 3.12 -0.72
CA VAL A 19 10.08 1.82 -1.31
C VAL A 19 9.40 2.03 -2.67
N ALA A 20 8.49 3.00 -2.79
CA ALA A 20 7.87 3.34 -4.08
C ALA A 20 8.93 3.76 -5.12
N ALA A 21 9.93 4.53 -4.73
CA ALA A 21 11.03 4.91 -5.63
C ALA A 21 11.86 3.69 -6.08
N VAL A 22 12.25 2.80 -5.16
CA VAL A 22 12.98 1.55 -5.48
C VAL A 22 12.23 0.71 -6.50
N VAL A 23 10.92 0.65 -6.35
CA VAL A 23 10.01 -0.13 -7.20
C VAL A 23 9.77 0.54 -8.55
N LEU A 24 9.73 1.87 -8.62
CA LEU A 24 9.51 2.58 -9.90
C LEU A 24 10.78 2.71 -10.75
N LEU A 25 11.97 2.73 -10.14
CA LEU A 25 13.24 2.94 -10.86
C LEU A 25 13.51 1.93 -11.98
N PRO A 26 13.21 0.61 -11.85
CA PRO A 26 13.33 -0.35 -12.96
C PRO A 26 12.41 -0.07 -14.13
N VAL A 27 11.21 0.45 -13.88
CA VAL A 27 10.23 0.80 -14.92
C VAL A 27 10.65 2.07 -15.64
N VAL A 28 11.10 3.05 -14.86
CA VAL A 28 11.52 4.37 -15.34
C VAL A 28 12.86 4.27 -16.09
N ARG A 29 13.75 3.35 -15.75
CA ARG A 29 15.02 3.17 -16.48
C ARG A 29 15.29 1.69 -16.67
N PHE A 30 14.57 1.05 -17.59
CA PHE A 30 14.72 -0.38 -17.83
C PHE A 30 16.12 -0.73 -18.35
N THR A 31 16.66 0.03 -19.29
CA THR A 31 17.89 -0.29 -20.01
C THR A 31 19.18 0.23 -19.38
N ALA A 32 19.12 1.08 -18.35
CA ALA A 32 20.35 1.67 -17.81
C ALA A 32 21.27 0.58 -17.22
N ALA A 33 22.54 0.67 -17.59
CA ALA A 33 23.57 -0.33 -17.31
C ALA A 33 23.82 -0.55 -15.81
N ALA A 34 24.34 -1.74 -15.47
CA ALA A 34 24.89 -2.00 -14.15
C ALA A 34 26.27 -1.34 -14.00
N PRO A 35 26.69 -0.90 -12.79
CA PRO A 35 25.96 -0.99 -11.53
C PRO A 35 24.87 0.06 -11.36
N ARG A 36 23.71 -0.34 -10.84
CA ARG A 36 22.56 0.53 -10.58
C ARG A 36 22.67 1.22 -9.22
N VAL A 37 23.62 2.16 -9.13
CA VAL A 37 23.87 2.95 -7.93
C VAL A 37 22.62 3.72 -7.48
N ASP A 38 21.78 4.16 -8.43
CA ASP A 38 20.48 4.79 -8.16
C ASP A 38 19.56 3.87 -7.32
N MET A 39 19.43 2.61 -7.71
CA MET A 39 18.62 1.62 -7.00
C MET A 39 19.24 1.25 -5.65
N LEU A 40 20.57 1.09 -5.59
CA LEU A 40 21.27 0.81 -4.34
C LEU A 40 21.07 1.92 -3.30
N VAL A 41 21.22 3.18 -3.72
CA VAL A 41 20.97 4.34 -2.85
C VAL A 41 19.52 4.36 -2.39
N ALA A 42 18.55 4.17 -3.30
CA ALA A 42 17.14 4.15 -2.94
C ALA A 42 16.81 3.03 -1.92
N MET A 43 17.41 1.86 -2.08
CA MET A 43 17.25 0.73 -1.15
C MET A 43 17.88 1.00 0.21
N SER A 44 19.07 1.59 0.26
CA SER A 44 19.71 2.00 1.51
C SER A 44 18.89 3.04 2.26
N VAL A 45 18.37 4.05 1.55
CA VAL A 45 17.49 5.07 2.15
C VAL A 45 16.19 4.44 2.65
N ALA A 46 15.57 3.54 1.88
CA ALA A 46 14.37 2.81 2.29
C ALA A 46 14.62 1.99 3.57
N LEU A 47 15.76 1.31 3.67
CA LEU A 47 16.16 0.55 4.85
C LEU A 47 16.32 1.46 6.07
N VAL A 48 17.07 2.56 5.94
CA VAL A 48 17.27 3.55 7.01
C VAL A 48 15.93 4.13 7.46
N CYS A 49 15.04 4.47 6.52
CA CYS A 49 13.71 4.96 6.87
C CYS A 49 12.85 3.89 7.56
N GLY A 50 12.92 2.63 7.13
CA GLY A 50 12.26 1.50 7.78
C GLY A 50 12.75 1.27 9.20
N LEU A 51 14.06 1.28 9.43
CA LEU A 51 14.67 1.17 10.75
C LEU A 51 14.32 2.37 11.64
N GLY A 52 14.34 3.59 11.09
CA GLY A 52 13.89 4.81 11.75
C GLY A 52 12.43 4.73 12.17
N TRP A 53 11.58 4.13 11.32
CA TRP A 53 10.18 3.88 11.64
C TRP A 53 10.02 2.89 12.80
N VAL A 54 10.76 1.78 12.80
CA VAL A 54 10.78 0.82 13.92
C VAL A 54 11.27 1.51 15.20
N GLY A 55 12.37 2.26 15.15
CA GLY A 55 12.91 3.02 16.27
C GLY A 55 11.90 4.02 16.86
N ALA A 56 11.24 4.81 16.00
CA ALA A 56 10.20 5.74 16.40
C ALA A 56 9.03 5.03 17.10
N THR A 57 8.67 3.82 16.66
CA THR A 57 7.56 3.06 17.30
C THR A 57 7.95 2.47 18.64
N ARG A 58 9.21 2.06 18.81
CA ARG A 58 9.74 1.61 20.12
C ARG A 58 9.85 2.74 21.13
N ARG A 59 9.99 3.99 20.66
CA ARG A 59 9.97 5.19 21.51
C ARG A 59 8.59 5.81 21.66
N ALA A 60 7.60 5.33 20.92
CA ALA A 60 6.24 5.86 21.02
C ALA A 60 5.66 5.55 22.41
N PRO A 61 4.94 6.50 23.03
CA PRO A 61 4.41 6.33 24.37
C PRO A 61 3.43 5.16 24.42
N VAL A 62 3.48 4.41 25.52
CA VAL A 62 2.51 3.36 25.81
C VAL A 62 1.20 4.04 26.19
N LEU A 63 0.09 3.52 25.66
CA LEU A 63 -1.24 3.88 26.12
C LEU A 63 -1.43 3.22 27.48
N GLU A 64 -1.36 4.03 28.51
CA GLU A 64 -1.70 3.70 29.88
C GLU A 64 -3.01 4.44 30.21
N PRO A 65 -3.92 3.85 31.01
CA PRO A 65 -5.07 4.58 31.53
C PRO A 65 -4.53 5.77 32.32
N GLY A 66 -4.80 6.98 31.85
CA GLY A 66 -4.45 8.18 32.60
C GLY A 66 -5.30 8.24 33.87
N PRO A 67 -4.78 8.77 34.99
CA PRO A 67 -5.67 9.21 36.06
C PRO A 67 -6.66 10.24 35.49
N PRO A 68 -7.92 10.29 35.97
CA PRO A 68 -8.86 11.31 35.55
C PRO A 68 -8.20 12.68 35.72
N THR A 69 -8.21 13.49 34.66
CA THR A 69 -7.53 14.79 34.67
C THR A 69 -8.32 15.72 35.60
N SER A 70 -7.94 15.77 36.88
CA SER A 70 -8.62 16.57 37.88
C SER A 70 -8.54 18.05 37.50
N GLY A 71 -9.70 18.71 37.34
CA GLY A 71 -9.81 20.15 37.10
C GLY A 71 -10.13 20.58 35.66
N LEU A 72 -10.40 19.66 34.73
CA LEU A 72 -10.95 20.00 33.39
C LEU A 72 -12.48 19.89 33.31
N ASP A 73 -13.14 19.36 34.34
CA ASP A 73 -14.60 19.15 34.38
C ASP A 73 -15.40 20.39 34.82
N GLU A 74 -14.74 21.48 35.26
CA GLU A 74 -15.44 22.67 35.78
C GLU A 74 -15.95 23.63 34.69
N GLU A 75 -15.47 23.51 33.44
CA GLU A 75 -15.91 24.37 32.33
C GLU A 75 -16.30 23.53 31.11
N LEU A 76 -17.61 23.48 30.82
CA LEU A 76 -18.15 22.83 29.63
C LEU A 76 -17.40 23.33 28.39
N PRO A 77 -16.67 22.47 27.65
CA PRO A 77 -15.82 22.94 26.57
C PRO A 77 -16.65 23.58 25.47
N SER A 78 -16.18 24.67 24.87
CA SER A 78 -16.86 25.27 23.72
C SER A 78 -16.97 24.26 22.57
N ILE A 79 -18.15 24.16 21.95
CA ILE A 79 -18.40 23.23 20.85
C ILE A 79 -17.56 23.67 19.63
N PRO A 80 -16.79 22.77 18.98
CA PRO A 80 -15.83 23.18 17.97
C PRO A 80 -16.51 23.65 16.67
N SER A 81 -16.03 24.77 16.11
CA SER A 81 -16.52 25.31 14.83
C SER A 81 -15.94 24.61 13.60
N ALA A 82 -14.88 23.83 13.78
CA ALA A 82 -14.21 23.11 12.70
C ALA A 82 -13.89 21.69 13.15
N LEU A 83 -14.60 20.73 12.54
CA LEU A 83 -14.32 19.31 12.73
C LEU A 83 -13.05 18.92 11.98
N PRO A 84 -12.26 17.96 12.50
CA PRO A 84 -11.09 17.48 11.79
C PRO A 84 -11.54 16.85 10.47
N ARG A 85 -10.76 17.08 9.39
CA ARG A 85 -10.98 16.35 8.15
C ARG A 85 -10.98 14.85 8.47
N PRO A 86 -11.97 14.09 7.98
CA PRO A 86 -12.02 12.66 8.25
C PRO A 86 -10.68 12.05 7.86
N PHE A 87 -10.12 11.23 8.74
CA PHE A 87 -8.92 10.48 8.40
C PHE A 87 -9.19 9.75 7.09
N PRO A 88 -8.28 9.84 6.09
CA PRO A 88 -8.41 9.00 4.92
C PRO A 88 -8.53 7.57 5.41
N VAL A 89 -9.40 6.81 4.75
CA VAL A 89 -9.53 5.34 4.82
C VAL A 89 -8.19 4.72 5.20
N PRO A 90 -8.12 3.68 6.05
CA PRO A 90 -6.89 2.93 6.22
C PRO A 90 -6.44 2.30 4.89
N LEU A 91 -5.78 3.09 4.04
CA LEU A 91 -5.23 2.69 2.75
C LEU A 91 -3.95 1.89 2.95
N GLY A 92 -3.48 1.72 4.19
CA GLY A 92 -2.25 1.00 4.53
C GLY A 92 -2.16 -0.40 3.89
N PRO A 93 -3.19 -1.26 4.01
CA PRO A 93 -3.21 -2.56 3.34
C PRO A 93 -3.22 -2.45 1.82
N ALA A 94 -3.95 -1.49 1.24
CA ALA A 94 -3.96 -1.25 -0.21
C ALA A 94 -2.58 -0.83 -0.71
N PHE A 95 -1.96 0.16 -0.07
CA PHE A 95 -0.60 0.59 -0.38
C PHE A 95 0.42 -0.54 -0.20
N ALA A 96 0.30 -1.36 0.85
CA ALA A 96 1.18 -2.49 1.06
C ALA A 96 1.04 -3.55 -0.05
N LEU A 97 -0.19 -3.85 -0.48
CA LEU A 97 -0.46 -4.79 -1.56
C LEU A 97 0.00 -4.25 -2.91
N VAL A 98 -0.25 -2.97 -3.21
CA VAL A 98 0.25 -2.29 -4.41
C VAL A 98 1.77 -2.35 -4.43
N LEU A 99 2.45 -1.94 -3.35
CA LEU A 99 3.90 -1.99 -3.27
C LEU A 99 4.46 -3.41 -3.42
N ALA A 100 3.79 -4.42 -2.85
CA ALA A 100 4.20 -5.82 -3.01
C ALA A 100 4.05 -6.30 -4.46
N ALA A 101 2.91 -6.01 -5.11
CA ALA A 101 2.66 -6.37 -6.49
C ALA A 101 3.66 -5.67 -7.43
N THR A 102 3.90 -4.38 -7.23
CA THR A 102 4.85 -3.63 -8.05
C THR A 102 6.30 -4.05 -7.76
N ALA A 103 6.65 -4.48 -6.54
CA ALA A 103 7.97 -5.05 -6.24
C ALA A 103 8.22 -6.39 -6.96
N ILE A 104 7.22 -7.27 -7.04
CA ILE A 104 7.30 -8.51 -7.83
C ILE A 104 7.50 -8.18 -9.31
N ALA A 105 6.72 -7.23 -9.84
CA ALA A 105 6.86 -6.76 -11.21
C ALA A 105 8.24 -6.15 -11.48
N SER A 106 8.79 -5.39 -10.52
CA SER A 106 10.13 -4.80 -10.62
C SER A 106 11.23 -5.85 -10.62
N ALA A 107 11.13 -6.87 -9.77
CA ALA A 107 12.06 -7.99 -9.74
C ALA A 107 12.03 -8.76 -11.07
N PHE A 108 10.85 -8.94 -11.67
CA PHE A 108 10.70 -9.55 -12.99
C PHE A 108 11.42 -8.73 -14.07
N LEU A 109 11.23 -7.40 -14.08
CA LEU A 109 11.92 -6.52 -15.02
C LEU A 109 13.43 -6.54 -14.85
N VAL A 110 13.93 -6.54 -13.61
CA VAL A 110 15.39 -6.66 -13.37
C VAL A 110 15.93 -7.98 -13.90
N GLY A 111 15.19 -9.08 -13.77
CA GLY A 111 15.58 -10.38 -14.32
C GLY A 111 15.50 -10.50 -15.85
N LEU A 112 14.81 -9.57 -16.52
CA LEU A 112 14.71 -9.51 -17.99
C LEU A 112 15.75 -8.58 -18.63
N ARG A 113 16.63 -7.96 -17.84
CA ARG A 113 17.65 -7.07 -18.39
C ARG A 113 18.67 -7.84 -19.23
N PRO A 114 19.16 -7.27 -20.34
CA PRO A 114 20.30 -7.81 -21.06
C PRO A 114 21.53 -7.86 -20.15
N ASP A 115 22.27 -8.95 -20.20
CA ASP A 115 23.38 -9.26 -19.29
C ASP A 115 24.61 -8.37 -19.58
N GLY A 116 25.29 -7.89 -18.52
CA GLY A 116 26.66 -7.35 -18.57
C GLY A 116 26.96 -6.37 -19.72
N THR A 117 27.95 -6.74 -20.55
CA THR A 117 28.48 -5.94 -21.67
C THR A 117 27.43 -5.60 -22.73
N GLN A 118 26.46 -6.50 -22.93
CA GLN A 118 25.35 -6.28 -23.87
C GLN A 118 24.45 -5.13 -23.44
N GLY A 119 24.16 -5.03 -22.14
CA GLY A 119 23.40 -3.92 -21.58
C GLY A 119 24.15 -2.58 -21.68
N GLU A 120 25.47 -2.58 -21.51
CA GLU A 120 26.30 -1.37 -21.65
C GLU A 120 26.32 -0.84 -23.10
N VAL A 121 26.47 -1.73 -24.08
CA VAL A 121 26.43 -1.37 -25.50
C VAL A 121 25.05 -0.82 -25.88
N LEU A 122 23.98 -1.49 -25.45
CA LEU A 122 22.62 -1.04 -25.73
C LEU A 122 22.32 0.33 -25.10
N ASP A 123 22.68 0.56 -23.84
CA ASP A 123 22.51 1.85 -23.16
C ASP A 123 23.35 2.95 -23.82
N ALA A 124 24.57 2.63 -24.26
CA ALA A 124 25.43 3.57 -24.99
C ALA A 124 24.84 3.97 -26.35
N ILE A 125 24.29 3.00 -27.11
CA ILE A 125 23.60 3.24 -28.38
C ILE A 125 22.35 4.09 -28.16
N GLN A 126 21.54 3.78 -27.13
CA GLN A 126 20.33 4.53 -26.80
C GLN A 126 20.57 5.98 -26.41
N ARG A 127 21.71 6.27 -25.76
CA ARG A 127 22.11 7.66 -25.44
C ARG A 127 22.67 8.42 -26.63
N ALA A 128 23.06 7.71 -27.69
CA ALA A 128 23.76 8.24 -28.86
C ALA A 128 22.84 8.44 -30.09
N GLN A 129 21.56 8.75 -29.87
CA GLN A 129 20.54 8.92 -30.92
C GLN A 129 20.36 7.64 -31.75
N PRO A 130 19.74 6.60 -31.17
CA PRO A 130 19.65 5.30 -31.82
C PRO A 130 18.80 5.37 -33.09
N GLN A 131 19.16 4.55 -34.08
CA GLN A 131 18.37 4.30 -35.28
C GLN A 131 18.34 2.79 -35.55
N VAL A 132 17.28 2.35 -36.24
CA VAL A 132 17.17 0.99 -36.73
C VAL A 132 17.34 1.01 -38.24
N SER A 133 18.26 0.20 -38.73
CA SER A 133 18.52 0.02 -40.16
C SER A 133 18.58 -1.45 -40.51
N THR A 134 18.36 -1.78 -41.77
CA THR A 134 18.63 -3.12 -42.29
C THR A 134 20.06 -3.17 -42.78
N GLY A 135 20.81 -4.18 -42.35
CA GLY A 135 22.17 -4.43 -42.81
C GLY A 135 22.35 -5.86 -43.28
N THR A 136 23.42 -6.08 -44.02
CA THR A 136 23.81 -7.39 -44.57
C THR A 136 24.95 -7.96 -43.74
N VAL A 137 24.81 -9.20 -43.27
CA VAL A 137 25.88 -9.90 -42.55
C VAL A 137 27.01 -10.18 -43.53
N VAL A 138 28.19 -9.61 -43.30
CA VAL A 138 29.38 -9.77 -44.15
C VAL A 138 30.39 -10.76 -43.57
N GLN A 139 30.29 -11.04 -42.27
CA GLN A 139 31.12 -12.04 -41.61
C GLN A 139 30.36 -12.62 -40.41
N VAL A 140 30.41 -13.94 -40.26
CA VAL A 140 29.89 -14.66 -39.11
C VAL A 140 31.06 -15.23 -38.30
N GLY A 141 31.14 -14.86 -37.03
CA GLY A 141 32.12 -15.36 -36.08
C GLY A 141 31.61 -16.59 -35.32
N ASP A 142 31.94 -16.65 -34.02
CA ASP A 142 31.50 -17.73 -33.15
C ASP A 142 29.96 -17.77 -33.07
N ARG A 143 29.40 -18.98 -33.06
CA ARG A 143 27.95 -19.22 -33.01
C ARG A 143 27.59 -20.23 -31.92
N GLU A 144 26.57 -19.93 -31.16
CA GLU A 144 26.03 -20.75 -30.08
C GLU A 144 24.54 -21.02 -30.34
N HIS A 145 24.16 -22.29 -30.41
CA HIS A 145 22.77 -22.69 -30.60
C HIS A 145 22.00 -22.59 -29.29
N THR A 146 21.02 -21.70 -29.22
CA THR A 146 20.14 -21.60 -28.05
C THR A 146 19.00 -22.59 -28.24
N GLY A 147 18.91 -23.61 -27.39
CA GLY A 147 17.78 -24.56 -27.40
C GLY A 147 16.43 -23.92 -27.03
N VAL A 148 16.33 -22.58 -27.03
CA VAL A 148 15.24 -21.79 -26.46
C VAL A 148 14.58 -20.99 -27.58
N GLY A 149 13.66 -21.61 -28.34
CA GLY A 149 12.83 -20.95 -29.35
C GLY A 149 11.37 -21.35 -29.18
N LYS A 150 10.50 -20.42 -28.80
CA LYS A 150 9.05 -20.66 -28.73
C LYS A 150 8.41 -20.36 -30.09
N GLY A 151 8.12 -21.41 -30.87
CA GLY A 151 7.14 -21.35 -31.97
C GLY A 151 7.66 -21.72 -33.37
N LYS A 152 6.81 -21.47 -34.39
CA LYS A 152 6.99 -21.82 -35.82
C LYS A 152 8.27 -21.27 -36.50
N ARG A 153 9.09 -20.47 -35.82
CA ARG A 153 10.24 -19.75 -36.41
C ARG A 153 11.60 -20.44 -36.29
N GLY A 154 11.71 -21.59 -35.62
CA GLY A 154 12.97 -22.30 -35.48
C GLY A 154 13.77 -21.88 -34.24
N ALA A 155 14.95 -22.48 -34.05
CA ALA A 155 15.84 -22.21 -32.93
C ALA A 155 16.58 -20.87 -33.11
N TYR A 156 16.79 -20.12 -32.01
CA TYR A 156 17.60 -18.91 -32.03
C TYR A 156 19.09 -19.24 -31.90
N TYR A 157 19.93 -18.42 -32.50
CA TYR A 157 21.39 -18.49 -32.39
C TYR A 157 21.92 -17.20 -31.78
N PHE A 158 22.88 -17.33 -30.85
CA PHE A 158 23.76 -16.22 -30.52
C PHE A 158 24.96 -16.29 -31.45
N ALA A 159 25.33 -15.17 -32.09
CA ALA A 159 26.53 -15.13 -32.91
C ALA A 159 27.19 -13.76 -32.96
N ASP A 160 28.51 -13.76 -33.10
CA ASP A 160 29.26 -12.55 -33.40
C ASP A 160 29.14 -12.24 -34.89
N LEU A 161 28.68 -11.04 -35.22
CA LEU A 161 28.41 -10.66 -36.62
C LEU A 161 29.19 -9.38 -36.97
N ARG A 162 29.62 -9.30 -38.23
CA ARG A 162 29.87 -8.00 -38.86
C ARG A 162 28.75 -7.72 -39.83
N VAL A 163 28.11 -6.56 -39.67
CA VAL A 163 26.96 -6.16 -40.47
C VAL A 163 27.29 -4.89 -41.22
N GLU A 164 27.18 -4.93 -42.54
CA GLU A 164 27.35 -3.78 -43.42
C GLU A 164 25.99 -3.12 -43.69
N LEU A 165 25.91 -1.81 -43.44
CA LEU A 165 24.73 -1.00 -43.73
C LEU A 165 24.74 -0.52 -45.20
N ALA A 166 23.60 -0.03 -45.68
CA ALA A 166 23.46 0.47 -47.05
C ALA A 166 24.39 1.64 -47.41
N ASP A 167 24.92 2.36 -46.41
CA ASP A 167 25.88 3.44 -46.56
C ASP A 167 27.35 2.97 -46.57
N GLY A 168 27.58 1.65 -46.50
CA GLY A 168 28.91 1.02 -46.44
C GLY A 168 29.52 0.95 -45.04
N THR A 169 28.81 1.41 -44.00
CA THR A 169 29.29 1.33 -42.61
C THR A 169 29.26 -0.12 -42.13
N VAL A 170 30.40 -0.62 -41.66
CA VAL A 170 30.49 -1.96 -41.06
C VAL A 170 30.43 -1.85 -39.54
N LEU A 171 29.42 -2.49 -38.95
CA LEU A 171 29.19 -2.54 -37.51
C LEU A 171 29.59 -3.90 -36.97
N ALA A 172 30.34 -3.91 -35.88
CA ALA A 172 30.55 -5.11 -35.08
C ALA A 172 29.35 -5.34 -34.16
N VAL A 173 28.80 -6.55 -34.19
CA VAL A 173 27.71 -7.00 -33.33
C VAL A 173 28.25 -8.13 -32.47
N ASP A 174 28.37 -7.88 -31.18
CA ASP A 174 28.81 -8.86 -30.19
C ASP A 174 27.58 -9.68 -29.74
N ARG A 175 27.62 -10.99 -30.00
CA ARG A 175 26.60 -11.95 -29.56
C ARG A 175 25.15 -11.57 -29.91
N GLY A 176 24.90 -11.25 -31.18
CA GLY A 176 23.57 -10.94 -31.71
C GLY A 176 22.62 -12.15 -31.72
N ILE A 177 21.32 -11.91 -31.49
CA ILE A 177 20.27 -12.95 -31.49
C ILE A 177 19.64 -13.03 -32.87
N VAL A 178 19.78 -14.18 -33.54
CA VAL A 178 19.28 -14.39 -34.90
C VAL A 178 18.29 -15.55 -34.93
N GLY A 179 17.17 -15.38 -35.64
CA GLY A 179 16.07 -16.36 -35.69
C GLY A 179 16.33 -17.59 -36.57
N SER A 180 17.51 -17.67 -37.18
CA SER A 180 17.96 -18.77 -38.04
C SER A 180 19.48 -18.93 -37.93
N SER A 181 20.01 -20.03 -38.46
CA SER A 181 21.47 -20.23 -38.51
C SER A 181 22.11 -19.06 -39.27
N PRO A 182 22.99 -18.26 -38.63
CA PRO A 182 23.53 -17.05 -39.23
C PRO A 182 24.44 -17.40 -40.40
N GLN A 183 24.30 -16.67 -41.51
CA GLN A 183 25.06 -16.86 -42.74
C GLN A 183 25.46 -15.51 -43.33
N GLU A 184 26.59 -15.48 -44.05
CA GLU A 184 26.97 -14.32 -44.84
C GLU A 184 25.94 -14.04 -45.95
N GLY A 185 25.68 -12.76 -46.23
CA GLY A 185 24.63 -12.31 -47.13
C GLY A 185 23.23 -12.26 -46.49
N MET A 186 23.06 -12.71 -45.23
CA MET A 186 21.79 -12.60 -44.53
C MET A 186 21.46 -11.14 -44.20
N TYR A 187 20.20 -10.75 -44.41
CA TYR A 187 19.70 -9.45 -43.97
C TYR A 187 19.23 -9.53 -42.52
N VAL A 188 19.73 -8.63 -41.69
CA VAL A 188 19.33 -8.47 -40.29
C VAL A 188 18.94 -7.03 -40.01
N ARG A 189 18.02 -6.83 -39.06
CA ARG A 189 17.77 -5.49 -38.52
C ARG A 189 18.81 -5.22 -37.45
N VAL A 190 19.41 -4.03 -37.49
CA VAL A 190 20.45 -3.59 -36.54
C VAL A 190 20.01 -2.28 -35.91
N LEU A 191 20.04 -2.23 -34.59
CA LEU A 191 19.97 -1.00 -33.82
C LEU A 191 21.39 -0.44 -33.67
N HIS A 192 21.63 0.79 -34.10
CA HIS A 192 22.94 1.43 -34.08
C HIS A 192 22.83 2.93 -33.83
N ALA A 193 23.98 3.60 -33.67
CA ALA A 193 24.07 5.05 -33.52
C ALA A 193 24.87 5.63 -34.71
N PRO A 194 24.22 6.28 -35.70
CA PRO A 194 24.90 6.75 -36.92
C PRO A 194 26.08 7.69 -36.65
N GLY A 195 25.98 8.53 -35.61
CA GLY A 195 27.05 9.45 -35.20
C GLY A 195 28.19 8.80 -34.42
N ARG A 196 28.08 7.51 -34.08
CA ARG A 196 29.06 6.76 -33.27
C ARG A 196 29.16 5.28 -33.71
N PRO A 197 29.63 5.00 -34.94
CA PRO A 197 29.74 3.62 -35.45
C PRO A 197 30.67 2.73 -34.62
N GLY A 198 31.62 3.32 -33.88
CA GLY A 198 32.50 2.61 -32.95
C GLY A 198 31.79 1.97 -31.75
N LEU A 199 30.51 2.26 -31.50
CA LEU A 199 29.70 1.56 -30.51
C LEU A 199 29.20 0.19 -31.00
N GLY A 200 29.37 -0.11 -32.30
CA GLY A 200 28.87 -1.34 -32.90
C GLY A 200 27.36 -1.31 -33.18
N GLY A 201 26.78 -2.51 -33.30
CA GLY A 201 25.36 -2.70 -33.56
C GLY A 201 24.75 -3.74 -32.60
N TRP A 202 23.44 -3.63 -32.41
CA TRP A 202 22.64 -4.56 -31.64
C TRP A 202 21.62 -5.27 -32.54
N VAL A 203 21.63 -6.61 -32.53
CA VAL A 203 20.74 -7.45 -33.34
C VAL A 203 19.96 -8.37 -32.44
N ASP A 204 18.63 -8.33 -32.56
CA ASP A 204 17.71 -9.20 -31.86
C ASP A 204 16.48 -9.48 -32.74
N ASP A 205 16.48 -10.63 -33.42
CA ASP A 205 15.36 -11.09 -34.26
C ASP A 205 14.15 -11.56 -33.42
N GLY A 206 14.32 -11.71 -32.11
CA GLY A 206 13.26 -12.10 -31.19
C GLY A 206 12.32 -10.96 -30.82
N VAL A 207 12.74 -9.70 -31.03
CA VAL A 207 12.04 -8.48 -30.58
C VAL A 207 12.05 -7.43 -31.70
N ASP A 208 11.00 -6.60 -31.80
CA ASP A 208 11.06 -5.45 -32.71
C ASP A 208 12.08 -4.41 -32.20
N LEU A 209 13.24 -4.31 -32.85
CA LEU A 209 14.31 -3.37 -32.50
C LEU A 209 13.87 -1.90 -32.46
N SER A 210 12.80 -1.52 -33.19
CA SER A 210 12.26 -0.15 -33.15
C SER A 210 11.86 0.29 -31.75
N SER A 211 11.53 -0.69 -30.90
CA SER A 211 11.14 -0.47 -29.54
C SER A 211 12.28 0.04 -28.64
N TYR A 212 13.52 -0.37 -28.90
CA TYR A 212 14.70 0.11 -28.19
C TYR A 212 15.11 1.55 -28.57
N LEU A 213 14.41 2.21 -29.50
CA LEU A 213 14.62 3.63 -29.77
C LEU A 213 14.26 4.51 -28.56
N SER A 214 13.36 4.02 -27.70
CA SER A 214 13.00 4.69 -26.46
C SER A 214 13.79 4.08 -25.28
N PRO A 215 14.52 4.88 -24.48
CA PRO A 215 15.18 4.39 -23.28
C PRO A 215 14.19 3.97 -22.17
N TRP A 216 12.90 4.26 -22.37
CA TRP A 216 11.80 3.90 -21.48
C TRP A 216 11.11 2.59 -21.87
N TYR A 217 11.53 1.96 -22.97
CA TYR A 217 10.87 0.75 -23.46
C TYR A 217 11.17 -0.47 -22.60
N VAL A 218 10.12 -1.26 -22.39
CA VAL A 218 10.18 -2.60 -21.83
C VAL A 218 9.73 -3.56 -22.94
N PRO A 219 10.49 -4.61 -23.29
CA PRO A 219 10.06 -5.63 -24.24
C PRO A 219 8.82 -6.35 -23.72
N LEU A 220 7.65 -5.90 -24.18
CA LEU A 220 6.33 -6.39 -23.76
C LEU A 220 5.79 -7.48 -24.69
N GLU A 221 6.45 -7.76 -25.82
CA GLU A 221 6.08 -8.85 -26.72
C GLU A 221 6.54 -10.22 -26.17
N GLY A 222 5.70 -11.26 -26.24
CA GLY A 222 6.09 -12.65 -25.90
C GLY A 222 5.46 -13.30 -24.65
N GLY A 223 4.28 -12.88 -24.20
CA GLY A 223 3.54 -13.54 -23.10
C GLY A 223 4.01 -13.17 -21.69
N THR A 224 5.09 -12.40 -21.56
CA THR A 224 5.56 -11.71 -20.35
C THR A 224 4.63 -10.57 -19.91
N LEU A 225 3.80 -10.05 -20.82
CA LEU A 225 2.74 -9.07 -20.56
C LEU A 225 1.65 -9.59 -19.61
N VAL A 226 1.30 -10.88 -19.71
CA VAL A 226 0.18 -11.45 -18.95
C VAL A 226 0.43 -11.41 -17.44
N PRO A 227 1.57 -11.86 -16.89
CA PRO A 227 1.81 -11.76 -15.45
C PRO A 227 1.94 -10.32 -14.97
N PHE A 228 2.56 -9.42 -15.74
CA PHE A 228 2.69 -8.00 -15.39
C PHE A 228 1.32 -7.29 -15.38
N ALA A 229 0.53 -7.49 -16.44
CA ALA A 229 -0.82 -6.96 -16.55
C ALA A 229 -1.73 -7.56 -15.47
N VAL A 230 -1.66 -8.87 -15.19
CA VAL A 230 -2.42 -9.50 -14.11
C VAL A 230 -2.01 -8.95 -12.75
N LEU A 231 -0.72 -8.75 -12.46
CA LEU A 231 -0.25 -8.13 -11.21
C LEU A 231 -0.72 -6.68 -11.08
N LEU A 232 -0.62 -5.88 -12.14
CA LEU A 232 -1.09 -4.50 -12.17
C LEU A 232 -2.62 -4.45 -12.02
N LEU A 233 -3.34 -5.34 -12.68
CA LEU A 233 -4.80 -5.41 -12.65
C LEU A 233 -5.26 -5.90 -11.27
N VAL A 234 -4.58 -6.86 -10.64
CA VAL A 234 -4.81 -7.25 -9.23
C VAL A 234 -4.48 -6.09 -8.29
N ALA A 235 -3.41 -5.32 -8.53
CA ALA A 235 -3.09 -4.14 -7.72
C ALA A 235 -4.15 -3.04 -7.86
N CYS A 236 -4.57 -2.73 -9.09
CA CYS A 236 -5.65 -1.78 -9.39
C CYS A 236 -6.99 -2.27 -8.83
N TRP A 237 -7.32 -3.56 -8.97
CA TRP A 237 -8.56 -4.15 -8.49
C TRP A 237 -8.59 -4.22 -6.96
N ALA A 238 -7.48 -4.58 -6.31
CA ALA A 238 -7.34 -4.46 -4.87
C ALA A 238 -7.45 -3.00 -4.42
N THR A 239 -6.87 -2.05 -5.16
CA THR A 239 -7.04 -0.61 -4.87
C THR A 239 -8.50 -0.21 -4.99
N VAL A 240 -9.20 -0.58 -6.06
CA VAL A 240 -10.62 -0.27 -6.28
C VAL A 240 -11.52 -0.96 -5.26
N CYS A 241 -11.32 -2.23 -4.94
CA CYS A 241 -12.12 -2.98 -3.96
C CYS A 241 -11.84 -2.57 -2.52
N ILE A 242 -10.63 -2.08 -2.21
CA ILE A 242 -10.31 -1.53 -0.87
C ILE A 242 -10.77 -0.07 -0.76
N VAL A 243 -10.74 0.69 -1.86
CA VAL A 243 -11.23 2.07 -1.93
C VAL A 243 -12.76 2.12 -2.05
N ASN A 244 -13.43 1.07 -2.54
CA ASN A 244 -14.85 1.14 -2.87
C ASN A 244 -15.57 -0.21 -2.86
N PRO A 245 -16.34 -0.53 -1.80
CA PRO A 245 -17.79 -0.56 -2.04
C PRO A 245 -18.67 -0.01 -0.90
N GLY A 246 -18.12 0.20 0.31
CA GLY A 246 -18.90 0.64 1.48
C GLY A 246 -18.53 2.03 2.03
N GLN A 247 -17.45 2.66 1.53
CA GLN A 247 -16.93 3.91 2.09
C GLN A 247 -17.14 5.15 1.22
N VAL A 248 -17.34 5.05 -0.10
CA VAL A 248 -17.79 6.20 -0.90
C VAL A 248 -19.19 6.66 -0.49
N SER A 249 -20.05 5.74 -0.03
CA SER A 249 -21.33 6.08 0.59
C SER A 249 -21.21 6.70 1.99
N GLN A 250 -20.06 6.61 2.67
CA GLN A 250 -19.81 7.26 3.96
C GLN A 250 -19.24 8.68 3.82
N TYR A 251 -18.70 9.05 2.66
CA TYR A 251 -18.28 10.42 2.39
C TYR A 251 -19.45 11.38 2.18
N GLY A 252 -20.59 10.93 1.63
CA GLY A 252 -21.81 11.74 1.54
C GLY A 252 -22.36 12.19 2.90
N PRO A 253 -22.60 11.26 3.85
CA PRO A 253 -23.04 11.57 5.21
C PRO A 253 -22.04 12.39 6.03
N ARG A 254 -20.73 12.12 5.88
CA ARG A 254 -19.69 12.89 6.60
C ARG A 254 -19.50 14.28 6.02
N ARG A 255 -19.77 14.46 4.72
CA ARG A 255 -19.82 15.78 4.09
C ARG A 255 -20.94 16.62 4.70
N LEU A 256 -22.12 16.04 4.94
CA LEU A 256 -23.21 16.75 5.63
C LEU A 256 -22.76 17.25 7.01
N LEU A 257 -22.13 16.39 7.81
CA LEU A 257 -21.59 16.79 9.12
C LEU A 257 -20.52 17.90 9.02
N ALA A 258 -19.64 17.83 8.01
CA ALA A 258 -18.62 18.86 7.80
C ALA A 258 -19.20 20.20 7.33
N GLU A 259 -20.22 20.17 6.46
CA GLU A 259 -20.96 21.35 6.01
C GLU A 259 -21.75 21.98 7.16
N ASP A 260 -22.49 21.16 7.92
CA ASP A 260 -23.26 21.58 9.10
C ASP A 260 -22.33 22.18 10.17
N ALA A 261 -21.18 21.55 10.43
CA ALA A 261 -20.18 22.08 11.37
C ALA A 261 -19.57 23.39 10.89
N ALA A 262 -19.25 23.53 9.59
CA ALA A 262 -18.73 24.77 9.04
C ALA A 262 -19.74 25.93 9.09
N ALA A 263 -21.03 25.62 9.03
CA ALA A 263 -22.12 26.56 9.23
C ALA A 263 -22.40 26.85 10.72
N GLY A 264 -21.78 26.11 11.64
CA GLY A 264 -22.08 26.19 13.08
C GLY A 264 -23.45 25.60 13.44
N GLU A 265 -24.05 24.80 12.56
CA GLU A 265 -25.39 24.24 12.72
C GLU A 265 -25.31 22.73 12.98
N VAL A 266 -24.84 22.35 14.17
CA VAL A 266 -24.72 20.94 14.58
C VAL A 266 -25.57 20.62 15.79
N ASN A 267 -25.99 19.37 15.88
CA ASN A 267 -26.52 18.84 17.12
C ASN A 267 -25.35 18.40 18.00
N ALA A 268 -25.41 18.73 19.28
CA ALA A 268 -24.45 18.29 20.27
C ALA A 268 -25.16 17.69 21.48
N GLY A 269 -24.55 16.66 22.06
CA GLY A 269 -24.96 16.13 23.35
C GLY A 269 -23.75 15.91 24.24
N TYR A 270 -23.90 16.21 25.53
CA TYR A 270 -22.81 16.14 26.50
C TYR A 270 -22.58 14.69 26.90
N VAL A 271 -21.34 14.22 26.78
CA VAL A 271 -20.92 12.86 27.10
C VAL A 271 -20.25 12.86 28.45
N ASP A 272 -20.83 12.16 29.41
CA ASP A 272 -20.26 12.01 30.75
C ASP A 272 -19.15 10.96 30.77
N ARG A 273 -19.38 9.85 30.06
CA ARG A 273 -18.53 8.66 30.15
C ARG A 273 -18.51 7.85 28.87
N LEU A 274 -17.34 7.28 28.56
CA LEU A 274 -17.15 6.31 27.49
C LEU A 274 -16.72 4.95 28.04
N THR A 275 -17.46 3.90 27.72
CA THR A 275 -17.18 2.53 28.19
C THR A 275 -16.97 1.58 27.02
N ALA A 276 -15.90 0.78 27.04
CA ALA A 276 -15.72 -0.28 26.06
C ALA A 276 -16.63 -1.48 26.38
N VAL A 277 -17.52 -1.82 25.46
CA VAL A 277 -18.48 -2.93 25.62
C VAL A 277 -18.13 -4.08 24.70
N HIS A 278 -18.07 -5.29 25.27
CA HIS A 278 -17.94 -6.54 24.54
C HIS A 278 -19.18 -7.39 24.79
N LYS A 279 -19.99 -7.60 23.74
CA LYS A 279 -21.17 -8.47 23.80
C LYS A 279 -20.93 -9.75 23.03
N ALA A 280 -20.93 -10.86 23.75
CA ALA A 280 -21.01 -12.19 23.16
C ALA A 280 -22.50 -12.59 23.06
N HIS A 281 -22.99 -12.77 21.83
CA HIS A 281 -24.34 -13.24 21.57
C HIS A 281 -24.32 -14.67 21.00
N THR A 282 -24.80 -15.64 21.77
CA THR A 282 -24.92 -17.02 21.29
C THR A 282 -26.21 -17.17 20.50
N THR A 283 -26.11 -17.46 19.20
CA THR A 283 -27.22 -17.70 18.29
C THR A 283 -27.17 -19.13 17.72
N VAL A 284 -28.25 -19.56 17.06
CA VAL A 284 -28.31 -20.86 16.39
C VAL A 284 -27.30 -20.89 15.24
N GLY A 285 -26.48 -21.92 15.18
CA GLY A 285 -25.47 -22.10 14.15
C GLY A 285 -26.06 -22.59 12.83
N GLY A 286 -25.22 -22.70 11.80
CA GLY A 286 -25.64 -23.11 10.45
C GLY A 286 -26.05 -24.58 10.32
N ARG A 287 -25.90 -25.40 11.37
CA ARG A 287 -26.30 -26.81 11.42
C ARG A 287 -27.27 -27.05 12.57
N ALA A 288 -28.18 -27.99 12.41
CA ALA A 288 -29.08 -28.42 13.48
C ALA A 288 -28.28 -28.82 14.73
N GLY A 289 -28.68 -28.31 15.90
CA GLY A 289 -27.98 -28.53 17.17
C GLY A 289 -26.67 -27.75 17.35
N SER A 290 -26.19 -27.00 16.35
CA SER A 290 -25.00 -26.16 16.51
C SER A 290 -25.35 -24.77 17.06
N THR A 291 -24.42 -24.19 17.81
CA THR A 291 -24.48 -22.80 18.25
C THR A 291 -23.34 -22.00 17.60
N LYS A 292 -23.57 -20.71 17.37
CA LYS A 292 -22.57 -19.76 16.89
C LYS A 292 -22.52 -18.60 17.86
N VAL A 293 -21.33 -18.26 18.35
CA VAL A 293 -21.13 -17.04 19.13
C VAL A 293 -20.82 -15.91 18.17
N VAL A 294 -21.62 -14.84 18.24
CA VAL A 294 -21.41 -13.59 17.51
C VAL A 294 -20.90 -12.56 18.51
N ASP A 295 -19.62 -12.21 18.38
CA ASP A 295 -18.99 -11.18 19.20
C ASP A 295 -19.18 -9.81 18.55
N ARG A 296 -19.72 -8.87 19.31
CA ARG A 296 -19.84 -7.46 18.93
C ARG A 296 -19.10 -6.59 19.95
N VAL A 297 -18.41 -5.59 19.44
CA VAL A 297 -17.51 -4.73 20.20
C VAL A 297 -17.79 -3.28 19.80
N TRP A 298 -18.04 -2.39 20.77
CA TRP A 298 -18.32 -0.98 20.52
C TRP A 298 -17.96 -0.10 21.73
N LEU A 299 -17.98 1.22 21.54
CA LEU A 299 -17.91 2.19 22.63
C LEU A 299 -19.34 2.58 23.04
N SER A 300 -19.67 2.47 24.32
CA SER A 300 -20.94 2.94 24.88
C SER A 300 -20.74 4.32 25.48
N ALA A 301 -21.62 5.25 25.15
CA ALA A 301 -21.66 6.59 25.73
C ALA A 301 -22.91 6.78 26.59
N GLU A 302 -22.78 7.60 27.63
CA GLU A 302 -23.88 8.22 28.36
C GLU A 302 -23.94 9.68 27.95
N VAL A 303 -25.08 10.10 27.38
CA VAL A 303 -25.21 11.41 26.73
C VAL A 303 -26.48 12.12 27.18
N ASP A 304 -26.38 13.26 27.87
CA ASP A 304 -27.53 14.04 28.39
C ASP A 304 -28.61 13.15 29.03
N ASP A 305 -28.24 12.33 30.03
CA ASP A 305 -29.08 11.32 30.71
C ASP A 305 -29.55 10.14 29.83
N VAL A 306 -29.24 10.13 28.53
CA VAL A 306 -29.49 8.99 27.64
C VAL A 306 -28.34 8.00 27.74
N SER A 307 -28.58 6.94 28.51
CA SER A 307 -27.59 5.88 28.70
C SER A 307 -27.53 4.88 27.55
N ALA A 308 -26.36 4.23 27.43
CA ALA A 308 -26.07 3.12 26.52
C ALA A 308 -26.20 3.45 25.03
N ILE A 309 -25.74 4.64 24.61
CA ILE A 309 -25.61 5.02 23.20
C ILE A 309 -24.46 4.26 22.56
N GLU A 310 -24.72 3.53 21.48
CA GLU A 310 -23.67 2.82 20.76
C GLU A 310 -22.90 3.77 19.83
N LEU A 311 -21.59 3.90 20.07
CA LEU A 311 -20.63 4.54 19.17
C LEU A 311 -19.86 3.46 18.40
N CYS A 312 -20.15 3.34 17.12
CA CYS A 312 -19.43 2.48 16.19
C CYS A 312 -18.11 3.14 15.80
N VAL A 313 -17.00 2.52 16.19
CA VAL A 313 -15.63 2.87 15.78
C VAL A 313 -14.92 1.63 15.24
N ASP A 314 -13.71 1.77 14.69
CA ASP A 314 -12.90 0.62 14.29
C ASP A 314 -12.67 -0.28 15.51
N ARG A 315 -12.94 -1.59 15.38
CA ARG A 315 -12.83 -2.58 16.47
C ARG A 315 -11.46 -2.55 17.13
N ALA A 316 -10.40 -2.24 16.38
CA ALA A 316 -9.05 -2.14 16.91
C ALA A 316 -8.86 -0.93 17.85
N ASP A 317 -9.66 0.12 17.68
CA ASP A 317 -9.53 1.39 18.38
C ASP A 317 -10.43 1.48 19.63
N VAL A 318 -11.50 0.66 19.75
CA VAL A 318 -12.46 0.69 20.87
C VAL A 318 -11.78 0.73 22.23
N LEU A 319 -10.88 -0.21 22.51
CA LEU A 319 -10.23 -0.29 23.81
C LEU A 319 -9.29 0.90 24.06
N ALA A 320 -8.55 1.34 23.04
CA ALA A 320 -7.63 2.47 23.18
C ALA A 320 -8.40 3.77 23.46
N LEU A 321 -9.53 3.95 22.78
CA LEU A 321 -10.42 5.08 22.99
C LEU A 321 -11.07 5.05 24.37
N SER A 322 -11.52 3.90 24.87
CA SER A 322 -12.03 3.81 26.25
C SER A 322 -10.94 4.01 27.30
N THR A 323 -9.70 3.60 27.05
CA THR A 323 -8.59 3.83 27.99
C THR A 323 -8.19 5.31 28.06
N GLU A 324 -8.30 6.02 26.93
CA GLU A 324 -7.83 7.40 26.81
C GLU A 324 -8.93 8.43 27.13
N PHE A 325 -10.17 8.17 26.72
CA PHE A 325 -11.32 9.06 26.86
C PHE A 325 -12.40 8.51 27.80
N GLY A 326 -12.18 7.37 28.45
CA GLY A 326 -13.23 6.65 29.18
C GLY A 326 -13.87 7.46 30.30
N GLU A 327 -13.02 8.13 31.07
CA GLU A 327 -13.40 9.03 32.16
C GLU A 327 -13.30 10.50 31.73
N THR A 328 -13.18 10.77 30.42
CA THR A 328 -13.11 12.13 29.90
C THR A 328 -14.48 12.55 29.42
N THR A 329 -14.98 13.63 29.99
CA THR A 329 -16.19 14.32 29.53
C THR A 329 -15.97 14.91 28.13
N GLY A 330 -17.04 15.27 27.42
CA GLY A 330 -16.90 15.90 26.11
C GLY A 330 -18.20 16.06 25.34
N TRP A 331 -18.10 16.46 24.07
CA TRP A 331 -19.25 16.61 23.18
C TRP A 331 -19.30 15.51 22.14
N LEU A 332 -20.45 14.86 22.01
CA LEU A 332 -20.80 14.09 20.83
C LEU A 332 -21.50 15.01 19.85
N VAL A 333 -20.91 15.21 18.67
CA VAL A 333 -21.42 16.11 17.63
C VAL A 333 -21.87 15.33 16.41
N TRP A 334 -23.06 15.61 15.90
CA TRP A 334 -23.59 15.00 14.68
C TRP A 334 -24.36 15.99 13.81
N ALA A 335 -24.62 15.58 12.57
CA ALA A 335 -25.21 16.47 11.57
C ALA A 335 -26.62 16.86 11.99
N ARG A 336 -26.99 18.14 11.85
CA ARG A 336 -28.36 18.62 12.02
C ARG A 336 -29.27 17.90 11.04
N ARG A 337 -28.82 17.79 9.79
CA ARG A 337 -29.53 17.14 8.69
C ARG A 337 -29.33 15.61 8.65
N TRP A 338 -29.15 14.96 9.80
CA TRP A 338 -28.89 13.52 9.88
C TRP A 338 -29.99 12.66 9.24
N SER A 339 -31.22 13.15 9.17
CA SER A 339 -32.34 12.45 8.52
C SER A 339 -32.13 12.25 7.02
N MET A 340 -31.34 13.11 6.36
CA MET A 340 -30.97 13.04 4.94
C MET A 340 -29.94 11.95 4.64
N VAL A 341 -29.34 11.33 5.67
CA VAL A 341 -28.52 10.14 5.50
C VAL A 341 -29.45 8.99 5.08
N ASN A 342 -29.55 8.74 3.78
CA ASN A 342 -30.44 7.72 3.21
C ASN A 342 -30.05 6.30 3.68
N GLY A 343 -31.04 5.50 4.06
CA GLY A 343 -30.90 4.09 4.43
C GLY A 343 -30.91 3.79 5.95
N GLU A 344 -30.80 2.51 6.29
CA GLU A 344 -30.71 2.00 7.67
C GLU A 344 -29.29 2.14 8.28
N GLY A 345 -28.37 2.77 7.55
CA GLY A 345 -26.98 2.92 7.96
C GLY A 345 -26.79 3.81 9.20
N PRO A 346 -25.66 3.66 9.92
CA PRO A 346 -25.34 4.49 11.07
C PRO A 346 -24.99 5.92 10.63
N VAL A 347 -25.36 6.90 11.46
CA VAL A 347 -25.13 8.33 11.23
C VAL A 347 -23.72 8.70 11.67
N PRO A 348 -22.92 9.43 10.88
CA PRO A 348 -21.59 9.85 11.30
C PRO A 348 -21.67 10.88 12.44
N ALA A 349 -20.78 10.73 13.41
CA ALA A 349 -20.63 11.63 14.54
C ALA A 349 -19.14 11.83 14.89
N VAL A 350 -18.85 12.83 15.71
CA VAL A 350 -17.50 13.11 16.20
C VAL A 350 -17.59 13.35 17.71
N PHE A 351 -16.78 12.63 18.48
CA PHE A 351 -16.55 12.96 19.88
C PHE A 351 -15.42 13.98 20.00
N VAL A 352 -15.58 14.96 20.87
CA VAL A 352 -14.63 16.06 21.10
C VAL A 352 -14.41 16.22 22.60
N ALA A 353 -13.17 15.97 23.04
CA ALA A 353 -12.73 16.14 24.42
C ALA A 353 -12.41 17.62 24.75
N PRO A 354 -12.38 18.01 26.04
CA PRO A 354 -12.05 19.37 26.49
C PRO A 354 -10.68 19.88 26.01
N ASP A 355 -9.70 18.99 25.85
CA ASP A 355 -8.35 19.33 25.35
C ASP A 355 -8.30 19.58 23.83
N GLY A 356 -9.46 19.50 23.17
CA GLY A 356 -9.67 19.63 21.74
C GLY A 356 -9.30 18.37 20.94
N GLN A 357 -8.93 17.26 21.58
CA GLN A 357 -8.77 15.99 20.88
C GLN A 357 -10.13 15.43 20.45
N SER A 358 -10.17 14.74 19.32
CA SER A 358 -11.43 14.23 18.77
C SER A 358 -11.25 12.94 18.00
N PHE A 359 -12.29 12.10 17.98
CA PHE A 359 -12.32 10.91 17.13
C PHE A 359 -13.65 10.81 16.40
N THR A 360 -13.58 10.28 15.17
CA THR A 360 -14.77 10.04 14.36
C THR A 360 -15.42 8.72 14.75
N CYS A 361 -16.72 8.71 14.93
CA CYS A 361 -17.54 7.53 15.16
C CYS A 361 -18.78 7.54 14.26
N SER A 362 -19.57 6.49 14.32
CA SER A 362 -20.92 6.49 13.76
C SER A 362 -21.90 5.97 14.82
N VAL A 363 -23.10 6.53 14.87
CA VAL A 363 -24.13 6.16 15.85
C VAL A 363 -25.27 5.46 15.13
N PRO A 364 -25.77 4.31 15.60
CA PRO A 364 -26.95 3.68 15.04
C PRO A 364 -28.14 4.64 15.01
N ARG A 365 -28.93 4.57 13.94
CA ARG A 365 -30.08 5.48 13.75
C ARG A 365 -31.11 5.40 14.88
N SER A 366 -31.25 4.24 15.53
CA SER A 366 -32.10 4.04 16.70
C SER A 366 -31.65 4.90 17.88
N ASP A 367 -30.34 5.00 18.11
CA ASP A 367 -29.77 5.78 19.21
C ASP A 367 -29.77 7.27 18.88
N ILE A 368 -29.52 7.66 17.63
CA ILE A 368 -29.68 9.05 17.19
C ILE A 368 -31.12 9.56 17.39
N ARG A 369 -32.15 8.72 17.16
CA ARG A 369 -33.54 9.11 17.43
C ARG A 369 -33.79 9.37 18.93
N ARG A 370 -33.15 8.59 19.81
CA ARG A 370 -33.23 8.79 21.26
C ARG A 370 -32.53 10.09 21.65
N LEU A 371 -31.36 10.36 21.06
CA LEU A 371 -30.58 11.59 21.29
C LEU A 371 -31.26 12.84 20.75
N ALA A 372 -31.90 12.78 19.58
CA ALA A 372 -32.54 13.93 18.96
C ALA A 372 -33.68 14.52 19.81
N GLY A 373 -34.24 13.76 20.76
CA GLY A 373 -35.22 14.26 21.72
C GLY A 373 -34.63 15.00 22.93
N ALA A 374 -33.33 14.82 23.20
CA ALA A 374 -32.60 15.41 24.33
C ALA A 374 -31.53 16.43 23.89
N ALA A 375 -31.20 16.48 22.60
CA ALA A 375 -30.08 17.24 22.07
C ALA A 375 -30.26 18.75 22.15
N GLN A 376 -29.17 19.45 22.42
CA GLN A 376 -29.08 20.90 22.25
C GLN A 376 -28.61 21.26 20.84
N GLU A 377 -29.30 22.21 20.22
CA GLU A 377 -28.83 22.85 18.99
C GLU A 377 -27.71 23.83 19.37
N ALA A 378 -26.50 23.53 18.91
CA ALA A 378 -25.30 24.19 19.39
C ALA A 378 -24.72 25.12 18.34
N THR A 379 -24.75 26.42 18.63
CA THR A 379 -24.17 27.49 17.81
C THR A 379 -23.14 28.25 18.62
N THR A 380 -21.96 27.68 18.79
CA THR A 380 -20.83 28.44 19.33
C THR A 380 -19.58 28.21 18.49
N PRO A 381 -18.93 29.26 17.97
CA PRO A 381 -17.70 29.11 17.22
C PRO A 381 -16.54 28.78 18.17
N GLY A 382 -16.31 27.49 18.45
CA GLY A 382 -15.15 27.02 19.22
C GLY A 382 -13.91 26.74 18.37
N THR A 383 -12.76 26.56 19.03
CA THR A 383 -11.46 26.21 18.40
C THR A 383 -11.51 24.92 17.58
N ALA A 384 -10.67 24.84 16.54
CA ALA A 384 -10.57 23.67 15.67
C ALA A 384 -10.16 22.40 16.44
N ALA A 385 -10.95 21.34 16.32
CA ALA A 385 -10.66 20.07 16.96
C ALA A 385 -9.46 19.37 16.29
N ARG A 386 -8.57 18.82 17.12
CA ARG A 386 -7.39 18.07 16.70
C ARG A 386 -7.73 16.58 16.65
N PRO A 387 -7.40 15.88 15.56
CA PRO A 387 -7.78 14.49 15.44
C PRO A 387 -6.89 13.61 16.33
N TRP A 388 -7.51 12.66 17.03
CA TRP A 388 -6.86 11.65 17.82
C TRP A 388 -5.87 10.88 16.95
N LYS A 389 -4.63 10.73 17.44
CA LYS A 389 -3.55 10.20 16.59
C LYS A 389 -3.65 8.69 16.36
N GLY A 390 -4.58 8.00 17.01
CA GLY A 390 -4.81 6.58 16.83
C GLY A 390 -3.69 5.71 17.38
N ILE A 391 -3.92 4.40 17.38
CA ILE A 391 -2.91 3.43 17.80
C ILE A 391 -1.93 3.08 16.69
N CYS A 392 -0.72 2.73 17.08
CA CYS A 392 0.20 1.99 16.23
C CYS A 392 -0.36 0.59 15.97
N ARG A 393 -1.10 0.42 14.86
CA ARG A 393 -1.80 -0.84 14.48
C ARG A 393 -0.87 -2.05 14.24
N THR A 394 0.42 -1.82 13.98
CA THR A 394 1.42 -2.88 13.84
C THR A 394 2.45 -2.82 14.97
N SER A 395 2.76 -3.97 15.56
CA SER A 395 3.75 -4.08 16.63
C SER A 395 5.16 -3.76 16.10
N PRO A 396 6.09 -3.26 16.94
CA PRO A 396 7.48 -3.06 16.52
C PRO A 396 8.15 -4.34 16.02
N GLY A 397 7.81 -5.50 16.60
CA GLY A 397 8.27 -6.81 16.14
C GLY A 397 7.80 -7.11 14.72
N THR A 398 6.50 -6.95 14.46
CA THR A 398 5.92 -7.11 13.12
C THR A 398 6.57 -6.19 12.11
N ARG A 399 6.79 -4.92 12.44
CA ARG A 399 7.46 -3.96 11.54
C ARG A 399 8.91 -4.33 11.28
N LEU A 400 9.64 -4.79 12.30
CA LEU A 400 11.02 -5.24 12.16
C LEU A 400 11.11 -6.49 11.29
N THR A 401 10.19 -7.45 11.44
CA THR A 401 10.08 -8.61 10.55
C THR A 401 9.83 -8.18 9.12
N VAL A 402 8.92 -7.23 8.88
CA VAL A 402 8.65 -6.69 7.54
C VAL A 402 9.89 -6.01 6.97
N VAL A 403 10.54 -5.12 7.71
CA VAL A 403 11.77 -4.44 7.25
C VAL A 403 12.88 -5.44 6.94
N GLY A 404 13.11 -6.42 7.81
CA GLY A 404 14.15 -7.45 7.61
C GLY A 404 13.88 -8.33 6.38
N LEU A 405 12.63 -8.71 6.16
CA LEU A 405 12.19 -9.48 5.00
C LEU A 405 12.40 -8.73 3.67
N TYR A 406 12.05 -7.44 3.62
CA TYR A 406 12.33 -6.60 2.45
C TYR A 406 13.83 -6.29 2.30
N ALA A 407 14.59 -6.20 3.38
CA ALA A 407 16.04 -6.07 3.32
C ALA A 407 16.70 -7.33 2.73
N MET A 408 16.22 -8.51 3.09
CA MET A 408 16.68 -9.79 2.51
C MET A 408 16.41 -9.88 1.01
N ILE A 409 15.25 -9.40 0.55
CA ILE A 409 14.96 -9.26 -0.89
C ILE A 409 15.92 -8.27 -1.54
N GLY A 410 16.18 -7.15 -0.88
CA GLY A 410 17.14 -6.19 -1.38
C GLY A 410 18.53 -6.81 -1.53
N ALA A 411 18.97 -7.57 -0.53
CA ALA A 411 20.26 -8.25 -0.56
C ALA A 411 20.32 -9.30 -1.68
N SER A 412 19.22 -10.01 -1.97
CA SER A 412 19.19 -10.97 -3.08
C SER A 412 19.20 -10.32 -4.47
N LEU A 413 18.81 -9.05 -4.57
CA LEU A 413 18.92 -8.25 -5.81
C LEU A 413 20.33 -7.71 -6.04
N LEU A 414 21.21 -7.67 -5.03
CA LEU A 414 22.55 -7.09 -5.15
C LEU A 414 23.36 -7.64 -6.34
N PRO A 415 23.45 -8.96 -6.58
CA PRO A 415 24.22 -9.49 -7.72
C PRO A 415 23.73 -8.96 -9.06
N ALA A 416 22.40 -8.86 -9.25
CA ALA A 416 21.81 -8.33 -10.47
C ALA A 416 22.04 -6.82 -10.61
N LEU A 417 21.98 -6.08 -9.50
CA LEU A 417 22.21 -4.63 -9.50
C LEU A 417 23.68 -4.26 -9.68
N THR A 418 24.62 -5.13 -9.32
CA THR A 418 26.06 -4.92 -9.48
C THR A 418 26.63 -5.55 -10.75
N GLY A 419 25.81 -6.19 -11.59
CA GLY A 419 26.27 -6.81 -12.84
C GLY A 419 26.96 -8.18 -12.66
N ASN A 420 26.83 -8.80 -11.49
CA ASN A 420 27.44 -10.10 -11.14
C ASN A 420 26.41 -11.25 -11.15
N ALA A 421 25.26 -11.08 -11.80
CA ALA A 421 24.21 -12.09 -11.79
C ALA A 421 24.41 -13.14 -12.90
N GLY A 422 24.28 -14.41 -12.53
CA GLY A 422 23.96 -15.50 -13.47
C GLY A 422 22.44 -15.73 -13.57
N HIS A 423 21.98 -16.48 -14.57
CA HIS A 423 20.54 -16.71 -14.83
C HIS A 423 19.74 -17.20 -13.60
N LEU A 424 20.32 -18.06 -12.75
CA LEU A 424 19.67 -18.56 -11.51
C LEU A 424 19.49 -17.47 -10.44
N THR A 425 20.42 -16.52 -10.35
CA THR A 425 20.34 -15.42 -9.38
C THR A 425 19.29 -14.38 -9.75
N GLY A 426 18.84 -14.32 -11.02
CA GLY A 426 17.74 -13.46 -11.47
C GLY A 426 16.35 -13.91 -10.99
N TYR A 427 16.15 -15.20 -10.71
CA TYR A 427 14.85 -15.74 -10.26
C TYR A 427 14.69 -15.78 -8.73
N LEU A 428 15.79 -15.74 -7.97
CA LEU A 428 15.77 -15.73 -6.51
C LEU A 428 14.99 -14.53 -5.92
N PRO A 429 15.10 -13.29 -6.46
CA PRO A 429 14.31 -12.15 -6.02
C PRO A 429 12.80 -12.33 -6.24
N LEU A 430 12.38 -13.02 -7.30
CA LEU A 430 10.96 -13.29 -7.59
C LEU A 430 10.33 -14.22 -6.55
N ALA A 431 11.03 -15.30 -6.18
CA ALA A 431 10.59 -16.21 -5.14
C ALA A 431 10.51 -15.50 -3.77
N LEU A 432 11.54 -14.73 -3.43
CA LEU A 432 11.63 -14.04 -2.14
C LEU A 432 10.60 -12.90 -2.00
N THR A 433 10.36 -12.11 -3.06
CA THR A 433 9.31 -11.07 -3.08
C THR A 433 7.92 -11.64 -2.88
N SER A 434 7.59 -12.76 -3.53
CA SER A 434 6.30 -13.43 -3.39
C SER A 434 6.08 -13.95 -1.97
N VAL A 435 7.06 -14.64 -1.40
CA VAL A 435 7.02 -15.12 0.00
C VAL A 435 6.87 -13.95 0.96
N ALA A 436 7.59 -12.86 0.72
CA ALA A 436 7.54 -11.69 1.55
C ALA A 436 6.20 -10.95 1.52
N ALA A 437 5.60 -10.84 0.35
CA ALA A 437 4.28 -10.25 0.17
C ALA A 437 3.23 -11.02 0.98
N VAL A 438 3.24 -12.34 0.88
CA VAL A 438 2.31 -13.23 1.62
C VAL A 438 2.53 -13.09 3.12
N LEU A 439 3.78 -13.19 3.59
CA LEU A 439 4.10 -13.07 5.02
C LEU A 439 3.74 -11.69 5.58
N THR A 440 4.04 -10.61 4.86
CA THR A 440 3.68 -9.25 5.26
C THR A 440 2.17 -9.12 5.39
N THR A 441 1.42 -9.60 4.40
CA THR A 441 -0.06 -9.56 4.41
C THR A 441 -0.62 -10.33 5.61
N VAL A 442 -0.12 -11.55 5.87
CA VAL A 442 -0.56 -12.38 7.01
C VAL A 442 -0.23 -11.70 8.34
N LEU A 443 0.98 -11.17 8.50
CA LEU A 443 1.43 -10.52 9.73
C LEU A 443 0.66 -9.21 10.00
N VAL A 444 0.41 -8.40 8.97
CA VAL A 444 -0.33 -7.14 9.08
C VAL A 444 -1.83 -7.38 9.29
N ALA A 445 -2.44 -8.32 8.55
CA ALA A 445 -3.85 -8.66 8.70
C ALA A 445 -4.15 -9.27 10.07
N ARG A 446 -3.29 -10.17 10.58
CA ARG A 446 -3.45 -10.72 11.94
C ARG A 446 -3.29 -9.66 13.03
N ALA A 447 -2.38 -8.70 12.86
CA ALA A 447 -2.24 -7.59 13.79
C ALA A 447 -3.49 -6.70 13.81
N TRP A 448 -4.18 -6.58 12.68
CA TRP A 448 -5.43 -5.82 12.55
C TRP A 448 -6.62 -6.46 13.26
N HIS A 449 -6.65 -7.79 13.36
CA HIS A 449 -7.81 -8.53 13.89
C HIS A 449 -7.71 -8.93 15.37
N ARG A 450 -6.53 -8.84 16.01
CA ARG A 450 -6.38 -9.23 17.41
C ARG A 450 -6.86 -8.11 18.36
N THR A 451 -8.09 -8.24 18.86
CA THR A 451 -8.47 -7.63 20.13
C THR A 451 -7.85 -8.45 21.26
N LEU A 452 -6.83 -7.90 21.93
CA LEU A 452 -6.27 -8.53 23.12
C LEU A 452 -7.35 -8.56 24.23
N PRO A 453 -7.53 -9.67 24.94
CA PRO A 453 -8.32 -9.69 26.16
C PRO A 453 -7.53 -8.91 27.22
N LEU A 454 -7.95 -7.67 27.46
CA LEU A 454 -7.34 -6.78 28.46
C LEU A 454 -8.42 -6.40 29.49
N PRO A 455 -8.05 -6.08 30.74
CA PRO A 455 -8.98 -5.55 31.74
C PRO A 455 -9.58 -4.22 31.24
N GLY A 456 -10.89 -4.00 31.46
CA GLY A 456 -11.59 -2.78 31.05
C GLY A 456 -12.79 -2.97 30.12
N TRP A 457 -13.12 -4.20 29.72
CA TRP A 457 -14.35 -4.49 28.98
C TRP A 457 -15.54 -4.65 29.91
N GLU A 458 -16.62 -3.92 29.65
CA GLU A 458 -17.94 -4.33 30.12
C GLU A 458 -18.38 -5.56 29.30
N ARG A 459 -18.42 -6.72 29.96
CA ARG A 459 -18.82 -7.97 29.31
C ARG A 459 -20.33 -8.14 29.41
N ARG A 460 -20.98 -8.22 28.26
CA ARG A 460 -22.40 -8.56 28.16
C ARG A 460 -22.54 -9.92 27.49
N THR A 461 -23.26 -10.83 28.11
CA THR A 461 -23.61 -12.12 27.51
C THR A 461 -25.10 -12.14 27.22
N SER A 462 -25.47 -12.66 26.05
CA SER A 462 -26.87 -12.85 25.70
C SER A 462 -27.02 -14.11 24.87
N ARG A 463 -28.16 -14.79 25.00
CA ARG A 463 -28.46 -16.03 24.29
C ARG A 463 -29.75 -15.86 23.51
N ASP A 464 -29.78 -16.41 22.30
CA ASP A 464 -31.03 -16.54 21.56
C ASP A 464 -32.00 -17.45 22.35
N ARG A 465 -33.26 -17.03 22.47
CA ARG A 465 -34.31 -17.75 23.20
C ARG A 465 -34.52 -19.17 22.68
N ARG A 466 -34.09 -19.46 21.45
CA ARG A 466 -34.21 -20.78 20.79
C ARG A 466 -33.17 -21.81 21.26
N ILE A 467 -32.17 -21.42 22.05
CA ILE A 467 -31.12 -22.32 22.51
C ILE A 467 -31.47 -22.80 23.95
N PRO A 468 -31.77 -24.10 24.16
CA PRO A 468 -32.17 -24.63 25.47
C PRO A 468 -31.03 -24.52 26.48
N VAL A 469 -31.34 -24.26 27.76
CA VAL A 469 -30.39 -23.91 28.83
C VAL A 469 -29.26 -24.91 28.96
#